data_AF-A0A7J0CKK0-F1
#
_entry.id   AF-A0A7J0CKK0-F1
#
_cell.length_a   1.000
_cell.length_b   1.000
_cell.length_c   1.000
_cell.angle_alpha   90.00
_cell.angle_beta   90.00
_cell.angle_gamma   90.00
#
_symmetry.space_group_name_H-M   'P 1'
#
loop_
_entity.id
_entity.type
_entity.pdbx_description
1 polymer ?
#
loop_
_entity_poly.entity_id
_entity_poly.type
_entity_poly.pdbx_seq_one_letter_code
_entity_poly.pdbx_strand_id
1 'polypeptide(L)'
;MVHTHAVHATAVSTLVTEVPLVHYAAAILGGPVRTAAYARYGTPELADAMLAALRGRTGCLLANHGTVTYGATLDQAYERTAQLEWLCCLWLTASAVPGHRPALLTPAQLDEVTEALKGYGQPG
;
A
#
# COMPACT_ATOMS: atom_id res chain seq x y z
N MET A 1 3.53 -5.45 13.49
CA MET A 1 2.44 -5.51 12.49
C MET A 1 1.33 -4.60 12.97
N VAL A 2 0.69 -3.87 12.05
CA VAL A 2 -0.46 -3.00 12.33
C VAL A 2 -1.56 -3.36 11.35
N HIS A 3 -2.78 -3.55 11.87
CA HIS A 3 -4.00 -3.75 11.09
C HIS A 3 -4.98 -2.63 11.42
N THR A 4 -5.57 -2.01 10.40
CA THR A 4 -6.55 -0.93 10.58
C THR A 4 -7.67 -1.03 9.55
N HIS A 5 -8.80 -0.41 9.88
CA HIS A 5 -9.89 -0.10 8.94
C HIS A 5 -9.87 1.40 8.63
N ALA A 6 -8.69 1.94 8.29
CA ALA A 6 -8.54 3.35 7.93
C ALA A 6 -9.36 3.68 6.69
N VAL A 7 -10.01 4.85 6.68
CA VAL A 7 -11.14 5.13 5.78
C VAL A 7 -10.74 5.06 4.31
N HIS A 8 -9.65 5.73 3.92
CA HIS A 8 -9.29 5.82 2.50
C HIS A 8 -8.77 4.49 2.00
N ALA A 9 -7.90 3.83 2.75
CA ALA A 9 -7.38 2.53 2.35
C ALA A 9 -8.47 1.45 2.32
N THR A 10 -9.44 1.51 3.24
CA THR A 10 -10.62 0.64 3.19
C THR A 10 -11.46 0.95 1.96
N ALA A 11 -11.70 2.21 1.62
CA ALA A 11 -12.41 2.59 0.40
C ALA A 11 -11.70 2.06 -0.86
N VAL A 12 -10.38 2.28 -0.98
CA VAL A 12 -9.57 1.77 -2.11
C VAL A 12 -9.60 0.23 -2.19
N SER A 13 -9.63 -0.47 -1.04
CA SER A 13 -9.72 -1.93 -1.01
C SER A 13 -10.98 -2.49 -1.69
N THR A 14 -12.02 -1.65 -1.84
CA THR A 14 -13.27 -2.02 -2.53
C THR A 14 -13.23 -1.75 -4.04
N LEU A 15 -12.21 -1.04 -4.52
CA LEU A 15 -12.19 -0.48 -5.88
C LEU A 15 -11.16 -1.12 -6.78
N VAL A 16 -10.02 -1.55 -6.23
CA VAL A 16 -8.86 -1.98 -7.03
C VAL A 16 -8.20 -3.24 -6.47
N THR A 17 -7.60 -4.03 -7.36
CA THR A 17 -6.75 -5.17 -6.99
C THR A 17 -5.33 -4.75 -6.62
N GLU A 18 -4.93 -3.53 -6.98
CA GLU A 18 -3.63 -2.93 -6.70
C GLU A 18 -3.78 -1.40 -6.65
N VAL A 19 -3.18 -0.75 -5.66
CA VAL A 19 -3.19 0.72 -5.52
C VAL A 19 -2.39 1.32 -6.67
N PRO A 20 -2.98 2.21 -7.49
CA PRO A 20 -2.26 2.84 -8.59
C PRO A 20 -1.06 3.64 -8.12
N LEU A 21 0.03 3.63 -8.90
CA LEU A 21 1.29 4.31 -8.61
C LEU A 21 1.19 5.84 -8.76
N VAL A 22 0.31 6.47 -7.99
CA VAL A 22 0.09 7.92 -7.98
C VAL A 22 1.26 8.69 -7.36
N HIS A 23 2.11 8.03 -6.58
CA HIS A 23 3.25 8.66 -5.91
C HIS A 23 4.36 7.65 -5.63
N TYR A 24 5.63 8.10 -5.62
CA TYR A 24 6.79 7.24 -5.42
C TYR A 24 6.86 6.60 -4.02
N ALA A 25 6.08 7.10 -3.07
CA ALA A 25 6.06 6.58 -1.70
C ALA A 25 5.59 5.11 -1.62
N ALA A 26 5.00 4.57 -2.69
CA ALA A 26 4.79 3.12 -2.84
C ALA A 26 6.10 2.32 -2.72
N ALA A 27 7.25 2.89 -3.11
CA ALA A 27 8.57 2.26 -2.95
C ALA A 27 8.92 1.96 -1.48
N ILE A 28 8.48 2.81 -0.53
CA ILE A 28 8.67 2.59 0.92
C ILE A 28 7.94 1.31 1.39
N LEU A 29 6.84 0.98 0.72
CA LEU A 29 6.06 -0.23 0.96
C LEU A 29 6.56 -1.44 0.15
N GLY A 30 7.68 -1.30 -0.55
CA GLY A 30 8.29 -2.33 -1.40
C GLY A 30 7.72 -2.39 -2.82
N GLY A 31 6.92 -1.40 -3.25
CA GLY A 31 6.34 -1.32 -4.59
C GLY A 31 4.83 -1.10 -4.58
N PRO A 32 4.13 -1.33 -5.71
CA PRO A 32 2.67 -1.24 -5.77
C PRO A 32 2.01 -2.08 -4.67
N VAL A 33 1.07 -1.48 -3.95
CA VAL A 33 0.38 -2.14 -2.83
C VAL A 33 -0.76 -2.97 -3.39
N ARG A 34 -0.74 -4.28 -3.16
CA ARG A 34 -1.77 -5.20 -3.65
C ARG A 34 -2.93 -5.30 -2.68
N THR A 35 -4.11 -5.60 -3.23
CA THR A 35 -5.30 -5.97 -2.47
C THR A 35 -5.42 -7.48 -2.42
N ALA A 36 -5.34 -8.05 -1.22
CA ALA A 36 -5.63 -9.46 -1.00
C ALA A 36 -7.08 -9.77 -1.37
N ALA A 37 -7.30 -10.93 -1.99
CA ALA A 37 -8.65 -11.42 -2.31
C ALA A 37 -9.51 -11.51 -1.04
N TYR A 38 -10.82 -11.26 -1.19
CA TYR A 38 -11.73 -11.34 -0.06
C TYR A 38 -11.80 -12.76 0.50
N ALA A 39 -11.72 -12.86 1.82
CA ALA A 39 -12.11 -14.02 2.60
C ALA A 39 -12.68 -13.52 3.92
N ARG A 40 -13.54 -14.34 4.56
CA ARG A 40 -14.14 -13.97 5.84
C ARG A 40 -13.04 -13.72 6.89
N TYR A 41 -13.19 -12.68 7.71
CA TYR A 41 -12.23 -12.39 8.77
C TYR A 41 -12.04 -13.58 9.73
N GLY A 42 -10.83 -13.69 10.29
CA GLY A 42 -10.48 -14.76 11.22
C GLY A 42 -10.34 -16.16 10.59
N THR A 43 -10.13 -16.23 9.27
CA THR A 43 -9.99 -17.50 8.55
C THR A 43 -8.56 -17.72 8.03
N PRO A 44 -8.11 -18.98 7.87
CA PRO A 44 -6.86 -19.30 7.18
C PRO A 44 -6.82 -18.77 5.75
N GLU A 45 -7.94 -18.79 5.02
CA GLU A 45 -8.02 -18.33 3.64
C GLU A 45 -7.69 -16.83 3.53
N LEU A 46 -8.10 -16.02 4.52
CA LEU A 46 -7.70 -14.61 4.59
C LEU A 46 -6.19 -14.46 4.83
N ALA A 47 -5.62 -15.29 5.70
CA ALA A 47 -4.18 -15.26 5.98
C ALA A 47 -3.38 -15.62 4.72
N ASP A 48 -3.79 -16.63 3.97
CA ASP A 48 -3.13 -17.05 2.73
C ASP A 48 -3.21 -15.97 1.65
N ALA A 49 -4.39 -15.37 1.46
CA ALA A 49 -4.57 -14.26 0.53
C ALA A 49 -3.72 -13.04 0.91
N MET A 50 -3.65 -12.72 2.20
CA MET A 50 -2.81 -11.64 2.74
C MET A 50 -1.32 -11.92 2.49
N LEU A 51 -0.83 -13.11 2.82
CA LEU A 51 0.58 -13.49 2.61
C LEU A 51 0.97 -13.44 1.13
N ALA A 52 0.07 -13.86 0.23
CA ALA A 52 0.30 -13.75 -1.22
C ALA A 52 0.44 -12.29 -1.68
N ALA A 53 -0.40 -11.39 -1.14
CA ALA A 53 -0.36 -9.94 -1.40
C ALA A 53 0.84 -9.22 -0.75
N LEU A 54 1.45 -9.81 0.28
CA LEU A 54 2.62 -9.28 0.96
C LEU A 54 3.98 -9.76 0.40
N ARG A 55 4.02 -10.70 -0.56
CA ARG A 55 5.29 -11.14 -1.17
C ARG A 55 6.10 -9.97 -1.76
N GLY A 56 7.21 -9.61 -1.12
CA GLY A 56 8.05 -8.47 -1.53
C GLY A 56 7.43 -7.09 -1.23
N ARG A 57 6.46 -7.02 -0.31
CA ARG A 57 5.79 -5.79 0.13
C ARG A 57 5.73 -5.74 1.65
N THR A 58 5.72 -4.55 2.23
CA THR A 58 5.57 -4.35 3.68
C THR A 58 4.17 -3.89 4.10
N GLY A 59 3.24 -3.80 3.13
CA GLY A 59 1.83 -3.56 3.36
C GLY A 59 0.95 -4.04 2.21
N CYS A 60 -0.30 -4.37 2.53
CA CYS A 60 -1.34 -4.74 1.56
C CYS A 60 -2.71 -4.22 2.01
N LEU A 61 -3.62 -4.07 1.05
CA LEU A 61 -5.05 -3.92 1.32
C LEU A 61 -5.69 -5.30 1.48
N LEU A 62 -6.82 -5.37 2.16
CA LEU A 62 -7.69 -6.54 2.27
C LEU A 62 -9.04 -6.16 1.66
N ALA A 63 -9.45 -6.85 0.58
CA ALA A 63 -10.67 -6.50 -0.14
C ALA A 63 -11.87 -6.39 0.82
N ASN A 64 -12.60 -5.26 0.75
CA ASN A 64 -13.77 -4.97 1.59
C ASN A 64 -13.54 -5.11 3.11
N HIS A 65 -12.31 -4.86 3.59
CA HIS A 65 -11.97 -5.07 4.99
C HIS A 65 -11.07 -3.97 5.56
N GLY A 66 -9.91 -3.72 4.98
CA GLY A 66 -8.97 -2.73 5.54
C GLY A 66 -7.54 -2.95 5.07
N THR A 67 -6.57 -2.77 5.97
CA THR A 67 -5.14 -2.87 5.62
C THR A 67 -4.35 -3.68 6.63
N VAL A 68 -3.22 -4.22 6.18
CA VAL A 68 -2.18 -4.74 7.07
C VAL A 68 -0.83 -4.21 6.61
N THR A 69 -0.01 -3.75 7.56
CA THR A 69 1.39 -3.43 7.33
C THR A 69 2.27 -4.07 8.41
N TYR A 70 3.55 -4.25 8.09
CA TYR A 70 4.52 -4.77 9.04
C TYR A 70 5.87 -4.07 8.92
N GLY A 71 6.68 -4.17 9.97
CA GLY A 71 8.03 -3.64 10.03
C GLY A 71 8.84 -4.25 11.16
N ALA A 72 10.13 -3.95 11.19
CA ALA A 72 11.07 -4.44 12.20
C ALA A 72 10.74 -3.90 13.60
N THR A 73 10.12 -2.72 13.68
CA THR A 73 9.62 -2.10 14.91
C THR A 73 8.14 -1.75 14.76
N LEU A 74 7.48 -1.48 15.89
CA LEU A 74 6.11 -0.98 15.88
C LEU A 74 6.03 0.38 15.18
N ASP A 75 6.96 1.29 15.46
CA ASP A 75 7.01 2.61 14.82
C ASP A 75 7.10 2.51 13.31
N GLN A 76 7.96 1.61 12.80
CA GLN A 76 8.06 1.38 11.35
C GLN A 76 6.76 0.83 10.76
N ALA A 77 6.08 -0.10 11.45
CA ALA A 77 4.79 -0.60 11.00
C ALA A 77 3.68 0.48 11.05
N TYR A 78 3.70 1.33 12.07
CA TYR A 78 2.77 2.44 12.21
C TYR A 78 2.97 3.48 11.11
N GLU A 79 4.21 3.87 10.83
CA GLU A 79 4.54 4.83 9.77
C GLU A 79 4.16 4.30 8.38
N ARG A 80 4.41 3.02 8.11
CA ARG A 80 3.95 2.35 6.88
C ARG A 80 2.43 2.35 6.76
N THR A 81 1.70 2.21 7.87
CA THR A 81 0.24 2.29 7.88
C THR A 81 -0.24 3.70 7.51
N ALA A 82 0.39 4.73 8.10
CA ALA A 82 0.08 6.13 7.76
C ALA A 82 0.38 6.43 6.29
N GLN A 83 1.52 5.93 5.77
CA GLN A 83 1.91 6.09 4.38
C GLN A 83 0.93 5.44 3.40
N LEU A 84 0.46 4.23 3.73
CA LEU A 84 -0.53 3.50 2.93
C LEU A 84 -1.89 4.23 2.91
N GLU A 85 -2.36 4.68 4.06
CA GLU A 85 -3.59 5.47 4.15
C GLU A 85 -3.49 6.76 3.32
N TRP A 86 -2.36 7.47 3.42
CA TRP A 86 -2.11 8.69 2.65
C TRP A 86 -2.06 8.43 1.15
N LEU A 87 -1.42 7.34 0.69
CA LEU A 87 -1.40 6.96 -0.74
C LEU A 87 -2.82 6.72 -1.27
N CYS A 88 -3.64 6.04 -0.50
CA CYS A 88 -5.03 5.76 -0.85
C CYS A 88 -5.86 7.05 -0.89
N CYS A 89 -5.68 7.94 0.10
CA CYS A 89 -6.30 9.26 0.14
C CYS A 89 -5.92 10.08 -1.10
N LEU A 90 -4.62 10.19 -1.40
CA LEU A 90 -4.12 10.92 -2.55
C LEU A 90 -4.72 10.41 -3.86
N TRP A 91 -4.74 9.09 -4.07
CA TRP A 91 -5.33 8.50 -5.28
C TRP A 91 -6.82 8.81 -5.40
N LEU A 92 -7.60 8.65 -4.31
CA LEU A 92 -9.03 8.96 -4.31
C LEU A 92 -9.29 10.44 -4.59
N THR A 93 -8.57 11.34 -3.92
CA THR A 93 -8.71 12.80 -4.11
C THR A 93 -8.34 13.21 -5.53
N ALA A 94 -7.23 12.71 -6.09
CA ALA A 94 -6.84 13.03 -7.45
C ALA A 94 -7.82 12.45 -8.48
N SER A 95 -8.37 11.26 -8.23
CA SER A 95 -9.34 10.61 -9.11
C SER A 95 -10.73 11.24 -9.05
N ALA A 96 -11.03 12.03 -8.03
CA ALA A 96 -12.32 12.70 -7.87
C ALA A 96 -12.46 13.98 -8.73
N VAL A 97 -11.38 14.47 -9.35
CA VAL A 97 -11.41 15.69 -10.16
C VAL A 97 -12.07 15.42 -11.53
N PRO A 98 -13.23 16.03 -11.85
CA PRO A 98 -13.94 15.75 -13.11
C PRO A 98 -13.10 16.11 -14.35
N GLY A 99 -13.08 15.22 -15.33
CA GLY A 99 -12.34 15.41 -16.58
C GLY A 99 -10.83 15.16 -16.47
N HIS A 100 -10.32 14.79 -15.31
CA HIS A 100 -8.91 14.50 -15.08
C HIS A 100 -8.69 13.05 -14.65
N ARG A 101 -7.49 12.53 -14.95
CA ARG A 101 -6.97 11.27 -14.38
C ARG A 101 -5.59 11.56 -13.78
N PRO A 102 -5.26 11.01 -12.62
CA PRO A 102 -3.92 11.17 -12.07
C PRO A 102 -2.89 10.58 -13.04
N ALA A 103 -1.80 11.31 -13.26
CA ALA A 103 -0.62 10.74 -13.87
C ALA A 103 -0.04 9.67 -12.94
N LEU A 104 0.33 8.53 -13.50
CA LEU A 104 0.88 7.41 -12.74
C LEU A 104 2.35 7.22 -13.10
N LEU A 105 3.14 6.83 -12.11
CA LEU A 105 4.51 6.38 -12.34
C LEU A 105 4.51 5.05 -13.08
N THR A 106 5.48 4.90 -13.96
CA THR A 106 5.82 3.59 -14.54
C THR A 106 6.57 2.73 -13.53
N PRO A 107 6.58 1.40 -13.69
CA PRO A 107 7.40 0.52 -12.86
C PRO A 107 8.88 0.93 -12.87
N ALA A 108 9.44 1.29 -14.03
CA ALA A 108 10.84 1.71 -14.15
C ALA A 108 11.14 2.96 -13.31
N GLN A 109 10.26 3.97 -13.32
CA GLN A 109 10.40 5.16 -12.48
C GLN A 109 10.33 4.83 -10.99
N LEU A 110 9.51 3.84 -10.60
CA LEU A 110 9.45 3.40 -9.20
C LEU A 110 10.71 2.63 -8.79
N ASP A 111 11.28 1.84 -9.71
CA ASP A 111 12.53 1.11 -9.49
C ASP A 111 13.70 2.08 -9.29
N GLU A 112 13.79 3.16 -10.06
CA GLU A 112 14.77 4.23 -9.87
C GLU A 112 14.72 4.82 -8.44
N VAL A 113 13.52 5.10 -7.93
CA VAL A 113 13.34 5.59 -6.56
C VAL A 113 13.68 4.52 -5.53
N THR A 114 13.33 3.27 -5.80
CA THR A 114 13.64 2.14 -4.91
C THR A 114 15.15 1.97 -4.73
N GLU A 115 15.93 2.10 -5.81
CA GLU A 115 17.40 2.09 -5.72
C GLU A 115 17.95 3.30 -4.97
N ALA A 116 17.42 4.51 -5.23
CA ALA A 116 17.83 5.72 -4.54
C ALA A 116 17.57 5.64 -3.01
N LEU A 117 16.47 5.04 -2.58
CA LEU A 117 16.12 4.87 -1.17
C LEU A 117 17.08 3.95 -0.42
N LYS A 118 17.73 2.98 -1.08
CA LYS A 118 18.73 2.13 -0.43
C LYS A 118 19.95 2.92 0.06
N GLY A 119 20.29 4.00 -0.63
CA GLY A 119 21.40 4.89 -0.30
C GLY A 119 21.04 6.06 0.62
N TYR A 120 19.75 6.31 0.86
CA TYR A 120 19.26 7.46 1.62
C TYR A 120 19.01 7.08 3.09
N GLY A 121 19.65 7.76 4.04
CA GLY A 121 19.44 7.52 5.48
C GLY A 121 20.37 6.49 6.13
N GLN A 122 21.45 6.06 5.47
CA GLN A 122 22.57 5.40 6.15
C GLN A 122 23.41 6.46 6.88
N PRO A 123 23.48 6.48 8.22
CA PRO A 123 24.54 7.21 8.89
C PRO A 123 25.88 6.55 8.52
N GLY A 124 26.85 7.36 8.12
CA GLY A 124 28.25 6.93 8.07
C GLY A 124 28.79 6.62 9.46
#